data_AF-A0A4P6K631-F1
#
_entry.id   AF-A0A4P6K631-F1
#
_cell.length_a   1.000
_cell.length_b   1.000
_cell.length_c   1.000
_cell.angle_alpha   90.00
_cell.angle_beta   90.00
_cell.angle_gamma   90.00
#
_symmetry.space_group_name_H-M   'P 1'
#
loop_
_entity.id
_entity.type
_entity.pdbx_description
1 polymer ?
#
loop_
_entity_poly.entity_id
_entity_poly.type
_entity_poly.pdbx_seq_one_letter_code
_entity_poly.pdbx_strand_id
1 'polypeptide(L)'
;MFLVIRLAVQNFNIDGHSMEPGLHNTELILVDKWSYLFRSPTRGDIVVFVAPPNPSQDYIKRVIGLPGDIVTIKGNAVYVNGVLLNEPYVDPHNQGNPYPSFSNRLVPPNTYLVLGDNRNGSSDSRDWGCVPRENIVGRAALVYWPLGQDNNGLLPGVSSVFANVPAPTGKVGSVCQVINARPATLGPATPHPASPNNGVDMNMLFAVLMPGVFVGVRRRRK
;
A
#
# COMPACT_ATOMS: atom_id res chain seq x y z
N MET A 1 25.39 -7.96 -11.66
CA MET A 1 24.08 -8.64 -11.51
C MET A 1 23.43 -8.37 -10.15
N PHE A 2 24.09 -8.64 -9.02
CA PHE A 2 23.51 -8.47 -7.67
C PHE A 2 23.08 -7.03 -7.31
N LEU A 3 23.87 -6.01 -7.70
CA LEU A 3 23.53 -4.60 -7.43
C LEU A 3 22.25 -4.15 -8.16
N VAL A 4 22.04 -4.67 -9.37
CA VAL A 4 20.88 -4.34 -10.22
C VAL A 4 19.58 -4.87 -9.60
N ILE A 5 19.61 -6.11 -9.08
CA ILE A 5 18.47 -6.73 -8.42
C ILE A 5 18.09 -5.97 -7.13
N ARG A 6 19.09 -5.54 -6.33
CA ARG A 6 18.83 -4.74 -5.12
C ARG A 6 18.25 -3.35 -5.39
N LEU A 7 18.45 -2.80 -6.59
CA LEU A 7 17.84 -1.54 -7.00
C LEU A 7 16.41 -1.74 -7.55
N ALA A 8 16.12 -2.92 -8.09
CA ALA A 8 14.83 -3.28 -8.67
C ALA A 8 13.77 -3.63 -7.61
N VAL A 9 14.18 -4.34 -6.55
CA VAL A 9 13.28 -4.89 -5.54
C VAL A 9 13.65 -4.37 -4.17
N GLN A 10 12.63 -4.02 -3.37
CA GLN A 10 12.80 -3.64 -1.96
C GLN A 10 11.90 -4.48 -1.06
N ASN A 11 12.42 -4.86 0.10
CA ASN A 11 11.66 -5.58 1.11
C ASN A 11 10.97 -4.58 2.04
N PHE A 12 9.72 -4.85 2.40
CA PHE A 12 8.97 -4.10 3.41
C PHE A 12 8.38 -5.05 4.43
N ASN A 13 8.24 -4.57 5.66
CA ASN A 13 7.43 -5.19 6.71
C ASN A 13 6.09 -4.46 6.74
N ILE A 14 4.99 -5.21 6.73
CA ILE A 14 3.63 -4.69 6.86
C ILE A 14 3.37 -4.37 8.33
N ASP A 15 3.19 -3.09 8.63
CA ASP A 15 2.78 -2.61 9.95
C ASP A 15 1.31 -2.14 9.88
N GLY A 16 0.44 -2.86 10.59
CA GLY A 16 -0.99 -2.60 10.70
C GLY A 16 -1.90 -3.48 9.84
N HIS A 17 -3.21 -3.21 9.91
CA HIS A 17 -4.29 -4.08 9.41
C HIS A 17 -5.10 -3.47 8.25
N SER A 18 -4.61 -2.40 7.64
CA SER A 18 -5.38 -1.62 6.65
C SER A 18 -5.61 -2.35 5.32
N MET A 19 -4.87 -3.42 5.07
CA MET A 19 -4.94 -4.24 3.85
C MET A 19 -5.46 -5.66 4.12
N GLU A 20 -5.97 -5.93 5.32
CA GLU A 20 -6.70 -7.16 5.63
C GLU A 20 -7.93 -7.30 4.70
N PRO A 21 -8.30 -8.51 4.27
CA PRO A 21 -7.67 -9.80 4.59
C PRO A 21 -6.54 -10.19 3.62
N GLY A 22 -6.17 -9.33 2.66
CA GLY A 22 -5.21 -9.69 1.60
C GLY A 22 -3.73 -9.55 1.98
N LEU A 23 -3.44 -8.75 3.00
CA LEU A 23 -2.11 -8.54 3.57
C LEU A 23 -2.25 -8.38 5.09
N HIS A 24 -1.48 -9.17 5.82
CA HIS A 24 -1.56 -9.26 7.28
C HIS A 24 -0.44 -8.49 7.95
N ASN A 25 -0.72 -8.03 9.17
CA ASN A 25 0.29 -7.39 10.01
C ASN A 25 1.48 -8.32 10.22
N THR A 26 2.70 -7.77 10.25
CA THR A 26 4.00 -8.45 10.36
C THR A 26 4.46 -9.23 9.13
N GLU A 27 3.68 -9.28 8.05
CA GLU A 27 4.11 -9.90 6.81
C GLU A 27 5.27 -9.13 6.17
N LEU A 28 6.12 -9.87 5.48
CA LEU A 28 7.23 -9.36 4.71
C LEU A 28 6.89 -9.50 3.22
N ILE A 29 6.92 -8.36 2.52
CA ILE A 29 6.61 -8.29 1.10
C ILE A 29 7.82 -7.88 0.27
N LEU A 30 7.83 -8.32 -0.99
CA LEU A 30 8.71 -7.79 -2.02
C LEU A 30 7.96 -6.74 -2.84
N VAL A 31 8.58 -5.58 -3.00
CA VAL A 31 8.07 -4.47 -3.80
C VAL A 31 8.91 -4.31 -5.05
N ASP A 32 8.26 -4.41 -6.21
CA ASP A 32 8.85 -4.17 -7.52
C ASP A 32 8.76 -2.68 -7.87
N LYS A 33 9.92 -2.02 -7.90
CA LYS A 33 10.06 -0.61 -8.29
C LYS A 33 10.19 -0.44 -9.81
N TRP A 34 10.74 -1.45 -10.48
CA TRP A 34 11.05 -1.39 -11.91
C TRP A 34 9.81 -1.41 -12.78
N SER A 35 8.77 -2.15 -12.38
CA SER A 35 7.46 -2.09 -13.05
C SER A 35 7.07 -0.64 -13.36
N TYR A 36 7.24 0.27 -12.40
CA TYR A 36 6.80 1.65 -12.55
C TYR A 36 7.78 2.61 -13.25
N LEU A 37 8.91 2.10 -13.73
CA LEU A 37 9.76 2.81 -14.70
C LEU A 37 9.24 2.67 -16.13
N PHE A 38 8.52 1.58 -16.43
CA PHE A 38 8.08 1.25 -17.80
C PHE A 38 6.57 1.31 -17.99
N ARG A 39 5.78 1.29 -16.90
CA ARG A 39 4.32 1.45 -16.93
C ARG A 39 3.83 2.33 -15.78
N SER A 40 2.69 2.98 -15.97
CA SER A 40 1.99 3.63 -14.87
C SER A 40 1.25 2.59 -13.99
N PRO A 41 1.03 2.89 -12.70
CA PRO A 41 0.08 2.13 -11.88
C PRO A 41 -1.28 1.98 -12.56
N THR A 42 -1.86 0.79 -12.44
CA THR A 42 -3.21 0.50 -12.95
C THR A 42 -4.17 0.20 -11.81
N ARG A 43 -5.48 0.28 -12.07
CA ARG A 43 -6.49 -0.08 -11.06
C ARG A 43 -6.27 -1.49 -10.56
N GLY A 44 -6.43 -1.68 -9.26
CA GLY A 44 -6.19 -2.95 -8.58
C GLY A 44 -4.75 -3.18 -8.13
N ASP A 45 -3.77 -2.42 -8.63
CA ASP A 45 -2.39 -2.51 -8.13
C ASP A 45 -2.37 -2.19 -6.62
N ILE A 46 -1.64 -3.00 -5.84
CA ILE A 46 -1.29 -2.66 -4.46
C ILE A 46 0.05 -1.93 -4.51
N VAL A 47 0.09 -0.72 -3.98
CA VAL A 47 1.25 0.17 -4.09
C VAL A 47 1.76 0.56 -2.72
N VAL A 48 3.09 0.59 -2.59
CA VAL A 48 3.78 1.24 -1.48
C VAL A 48 4.13 2.66 -1.91
N PHE A 49 3.82 3.62 -1.05
CA PHE A 49 4.03 5.04 -1.31
C PHE A 49 4.32 5.79 -0.03
N VAL A 50 5.00 6.92 -0.16
CA VAL A 50 5.25 7.81 0.96
C VAL A 50 3.96 8.51 1.34
N ALA A 51 3.55 8.36 2.58
CA ALA A 51 2.26 8.84 3.06
C ALA A 51 2.15 10.37 2.91
N PRO A 52 1.19 10.88 2.13
CA PRO A 52 0.94 12.32 2.04
C PRO A 52 0.70 12.98 3.41
N PRO A 53 -0.06 12.42 4.37
CA PRO A 53 -0.24 13.08 5.68
C PRO A 53 1.03 13.07 6.55
N ASN A 54 1.96 12.12 6.36
CA ASN A 54 3.19 12.02 7.13
C ASN A 54 4.35 11.48 6.26
N PRO A 55 5.15 12.35 5.62
CA PRO A 55 6.20 11.95 4.68
C PRO A 55 7.35 11.11 5.25
N SER A 56 7.40 10.95 6.58
CA SER A 56 8.35 10.08 7.30
C SER A 56 7.89 8.62 7.37
N GLN A 57 6.70 8.30 6.84
CA GLN A 57 6.12 6.96 6.82
C GLN A 57 5.80 6.51 5.40
N ASP A 58 5.87 5.19 5.18
CA ASP A 58 5.41 4.54 3.96
C ASP A 58 4.09 3.84 4.23
N TYR A 59 3.10 4.05 3.37
CA TYR A 59 1.82 3.38 3.38
C TYR A 59 1.70 2.40 2.22
N ILE A 60 0.89 1.37 2.43
CA ILE A 60 0.47 0.41 1.40
C ILE A 60 -1.05 0.46 1.24
N LYS A 61 -1.52 0.64 0.00
CA LYS A 61 -2.95 0.71 -0.35
C LYS A 61 -3.20 0.19 -1.76
N ARG A 62 -4.46 -0.11 -2.11
CA ARG A 62 -4.88 -0.49 -3.46
C ARG A 62 -5.27 0.73 -4.28
N VAL A 63 -4.80 0.80 -5.53
CA VAL A 63 -5.20 1.82 -6.50
C VAL A 63 -6.63 1.55 -6.97
N ILE A 64 -7.53 2.51 -6.73
CA ILE A 64 -8.93 2.43 -7.13
C ILE A 64 -9.22 3.39 -8.28
N GLY A 65 -8.71 4.62 -8.22
CA GLY A 65 -8.88 5.64 -9.25
C GLY A 65 -7.56 6.04 -9.91
N LEU A 66 -7.57 6.12 -11.24
CA LEU A 66 -6.49 6.61 -12.08
C LEU A 66 -6.67 8.08 -12.44
N PRO A 67 -5.63 8.76 -12.96
CA PRO A 67 -5.77 10.11 -13.50
C PRO A 67 -6.97 10.25 -14.45
N GLY A 68 -7.84 11.23 -14.16
CA GLY A 68 -9.07 11.51 -14.89
C GLY A 68 -10.30 10.76 -14.40
N ASP A 69 -10.16 9.72 -13.56
CA ASP A 69 -11.30 8.98 -13.05
C ASP A 69 -12.21 9.86 -12.18
N ILE A 70 -13.50 9.55 -12.25
CA ILE A 70 -14.54 10.11 -11.39
C ILE A 70 -14.93 9.04 -10.37
N VAL A 71 -14.59 9.27 -9.10
CA VAL A 71 -14.87 8.33 -8.01
C VAL A 71 -16.00 8.86 -7.12
N THR A 72 -16.94 7.99 -6.79
CA THR A 72 -18.00 8.26 -5.80
C THR A 72 -17.97 7.17 -4.73
N ILE A 73 -17.99 7.57 -3.47
CA ILE A 73 -18.08 6.65 -2.32
C ILE A 73 -19.29 7.07 -1.49
N LYS A 74 -20.28 6.19 -1.38
CA LYS A 74 -21.52 6.40 -0.62
C LYS A 74 -21.82 5.17 0.22
N GLY A 75 -21.78 5.32 1.55
CA GLY A 75 -21.82 4.18 2.46
C GLY A 75 -20.71 3.18 2.10
N ASN A 76 -21.09 1.94 1.79
CA ASN A 76 -20.14 0.87 1.47
C ASN A 76 -19.84 0.77 -0.04
N ALA A 77 -20.57 1.51 -0.87
CA ALA A 77 -20.50 1.38 -2.32
C ALA A 77 -19.43 2.32 -2.91
N VAL A 78 -18.53 1.75 -3.70
CA VAL A 78 -17.51 2.47 -4.48
C VAL A 78 -17.88 2.43 -5.96
N TYR A 79 -17.98 3.60 -6.57
CA TYR A 79 -18.22 3.75 -7.99
C TYR A 79 -17.01 4.41 -8.66
N VAL A 80 -16.58 3.86 -9.79
CA VAL A 80 -15.54 4.46 -10.64
C VAL A 80 -16.12 4.67 -12.03
N ASN A 81 -16.10 5.91 -12.50
CA ASN A 81 -16.71 6.34 -13.77
C ASN A 81 -18.17 5.87 -13.92
N GLY A 82 -18.93 5.91 -12.81
CA GLY A 82 -20.34 5.52 -12.76
C GLY A 82 -20.60 4.01 -12.59
N VAL A 83 -19.57 3.17 -12.65
CA VAL A 83 -19.70 1.72 -12.48
C VAL A 83 -19.50 1.35 -11.02
N LEU A 84 -20.49 0.67 -10.43
CA LEU A 84 -20.37 0.07 -9.10
C LEU A 84 -19.35 -1.06 -9.12
N LEU A 85 -18.33 -0.99 -8.27
CA LEU A 85 -17.34 -2.05 -8.14
C LEU A 85 -17.92 -3.21 -7.31
N ASN A 86 -17.72 -4.44 -7.80
CA ASN A 86 -17.86 -5.65 -7.00
C ASN A 86 -16.49 -6.04 -6.47
N GLU A 87 -16.27 -5.91 -5.15
CA GLU A 87 -14.93 -5.91 -4.55
C GLU A 87 -14.73 -7.17 -3.68
N PRO A 88 -14.49 -8.36 -4.26
CA PRO A 88 -14.35 -9.61 -3.52
C PRO A 88 -13.11 -9.65 -2.63
N TYR A 89 -12.18 -8.70 -2.79
CA TYR A 89 -11.00 -8.54 -1.96
C TYR A 89 -11.27 -7.76 -0.65
N VAL A 90 -12.49 -7.26 -0.46
CA VAL A 90 -12.91 -6.59 0.78
C VAL A 90 -13.73 -7.58 1.59
N ASP A 91 -13.35 -7.78 2.86
CA ASP A 91 -14.13 -8.59 3.79
C ASP A 91 -15.55 -8.01 3.95
N PRO A 92 -16.63 -8.80 3.71
CA PRO A 92 -18.02 -8.38 3.90
C PRO A 92 -18.33 -7.75 5.26
N HIS A 93 -17.61 -8.15 6.31
CA HIS A 93 -17.81 -7.69 7.69
C HIS A 93 -17.07 -6.39 7.99
N ASN A 94 -16.09 -6.04 7.15
CA ASN A 94 -15.29 -4.83 7.26
C ASN A 94 -15.54 -3.86 6.10
N GLN A 95 -16.64 -4.04 5.36
CA GLN A 95 -17.13 -3.05 4.41
C GLN A 95 -17.56 -1.77 5.14
N GLY A 96 -17.37 -0.61 4.51
CA GLY A 96 -17.74 0.65 5.14
C GLY A 96 -17.08 1.88 4.57
N ASN A 97 -17.54 3.03 5.04
CA ASN A 97 -16.83 4.29 4.95
C ASN A 97 -16.93 5.03 6.28
N PRO A 98 -15.86 5.07 7.10
CA PRO A 98 -15.87 5.82 8.37
C PRO A 98 -15.75 7.33 8.14
N TYR A 99 -15.51 7.77 6.90
CA TYR A 99 -15.37 9.17 6.50
C TYR A 99 -16.64 9.71 5.84
N PRO A 100 -16.78 11.04 5.73
CA PRO A 100 -17.85 11.64 4.94
C PRO A 100 -17.87 11.07 3.52
N SER A 101 -19.07 10.69 3.06
CA SER A 101 -19.27 10.26 1.68
C SER A 101 -18.97 11.42 0.72
N PHE A 102 -18.41 11.11 -0.44
CA PHE A 102 -18.20 12.09 -1.50
C PHE A 102 -18.69 11.56 -2.84
N SER A 103 -19.12 12.46 -3.70
CA SER A 103 -19.61 12.13 -5.04
C SER A 103 -18.85 12.91 -6.09
N ASN A 104 -18.66 12.28 -7.25
CA ASN A 104 -18.03 12.87 -8.42
C ASN A 104 -16.68 13.52 -8.09
N ARG A 105 -15.81 12.77 -7.39
CA ARG A 105 -14.45 13.22 -7.10
C ARG A 105 -13.56 12.94 -8.31
N LEU A 106 -13.07 14.00 -8.95
CA LEU A 106 -12.12 13.89 -10.05
C LEU A 106 -10.72 13.60 -9.51
N VAL A 107 -10.09 12.55 -10.00
CA VAL A 107 -8.68 12.23 -9.75
C VAL A 107 -7.80 13.09 -10.67
N PRO A 108 -6.99 14.03 -10.13
CA PRO A 108 -6.14 14.90 -10.94
C PRO A 108 -5.12 14.15 -11.81
N PRO A 109 -4.59 14.79 -12.86
CA PRO A 109 -3.43 14.31 -13.60
C PRO A 109 -2.28 13.91 -12.67
N ASN A 110 -1.57 12.83 -12.99
CA ASN A 110 -0.43 12.31 -12.23
C ASN A 110 -0.70 11.98 -10.75
N THR A 111 -1.96 11.71 -10.38
CA THR A 111 -2.31 11.28 -9.03
C THR A 111 -3.20 10.04 -9.05
N TYR A 112 -3.31 9.37 -7.90
CA TYR A 112 -4.06 8.14 -7.75
C TYR A 112 -4.94 8.23 -6.51
N LEU A 113 -6.18 7.74 -6.62
CA LEU A 113 -7.04 7.52 -5.46
C LEU A 113 -6.81 6.10 -4.98
N VAL A 114 -6.40 5.94 -3.73
CA VAL A 114 -6.08 4.65 -3.14
C VAL A 114 -6.94 4.37 -1.91
N LEU A 115 -7.36 3.11 -1.74
CA LEU A 115 -8.12 2.65 -0.58
C LEU A 115 -7.43 1.45 0.08
N GLY A 116 -7.63 1.29 1.38
CA GLY A 116 -7.31 0.03 2.05
C GLY A 116 -8.37 -1.03 1.77
N ASP A 117 -7.96 -2.29 1.75
CA ASP A 117 -8.90 -3.42 1.60
C ASP A 117 -9.74 -3.59 2.87
N ASN A 118 -9.17 -3.29 4.05
CA ASN A 118 -9.92 -3.15 5.29
C ASN A 118 -10.59 -1.78 5.35
N ARG A 119 -11.78 -1.68 4.74
CA ARG A 119 -12.43 -0.39 4.48
C ARG A 119 -12.75 0.41 5.72
N ASN A 120 -13.21 -0.23 6.78
CA ASN A 120 -13.55 0.48 8.01
C ASN A 120 -12.31 0.82 8.87
N GLY A 121 -11.23 0.05 8.72
CA GLY A 121 -9.99 0.20 9.50
C GLY A 121 -8.83 0.89 8.78
N SER A 122 -9.09 1.59 7.66
CA SER A 122 -8.04 2.17 6.81
C SER A 122 -8.11 3.69 6.75
N SER A 123 -7.00 4.36 7.11
CA SER A 123 -6.74 5.75 6.72
C SER A 123 -6.14 5.79 5.32
N ASP A 124 -6.89 6.36 4.37
CA ASP A 124 -6.57 6.36 2.94
C ASP A 124 -7.14 7.60 2.23
N SER A 125 -7.29 7.56 0.90
CA SER A 125 -7.68 8.75 0.12
C SER A 125 -9.05 9.33 0.49
N ARG A 126 -9.87 8.62 1.26
CA ARG A 126 -11.11 9.16 1.85
C ARG A 126 -10.87 10.24 2.89
N ASP A 127 -9.72 10.19 3.55
CA ASP A 127 -9.29 11.06 4.64
C ASP A 127 -8.44 12.23 4.11
N TRP A 128 -7.32 11.89 3.48
CA TRP A 128 -6.25 12.84 3.14
C TRP A 128 -6.10 13.15 1.65
N GLY A 129 -6.91 12.55 0.77
CA GLY A 129 -6.92 12.85 -0.66
C GLY A 129 -6.04 11.93 -1.52
N CYS A 130 -5.69 12.39 -2.72
CA CYS A 130 -5.03 11.57 -3.74
C CYS A 130 -3.51 11.56 -3.59
N VAL A 131 -2.91 10.43 -3.96
CA VAL A 131 -1.47 10.18 -3.90
C VAL A 131 -0.81 10.68 -5.19
N PRO A 132 0.16 11.60 -5.11
CA PRO A 132 1.00 11.99 -6.24
C PRO A 132 1.80 10.80 -6.78
N ARG A 133 1.99 10.72 -8.11
CA ARG A 133 2.74 9.63 -8.76
C ARG A 133 4.14 9.49 -8.18
N GLU A 134 4.81 10.61 -7.93
CA GLU A 134 6.15 10.74 -7.36
C GLU A 134 6.27 10.19 -5.92
N ASN A 135 5.15 10.08 -5.19
CA ASN A 135 5.15 9.48 -3.85
C ASN A 135 5.12 7.95 -3.94
N ILE A 136 4.71 7.36 -5.07
CA ILE A 136 4.63 5.90 -5.26
C ILE A 136 6.04 5.32 -5.43
N VAL A 137 6.43 4.47 -4.48
CA VAL A 137 7.72 3.79 -4.42
C VAL A 137 7.74 2.58 -5.37
N GLY A 138 6.67 1.77 -5.37
CA GLY A 138 6.62 0.55 -6.18
C GLY A 138 5.35 -0.26 -5.96
N ARG A 139 5.22 -1.35 -6.72
CA ARG A 139 4.11 -2.29 -6.65
C ARG A 139 4.44 -3.43 -5.68
N ALA A 140 3.56 -3.74 -4.75
CA ALA A 140 3.69 -4.98 -3.98
C ALA A 140 3.54 -6.19 -4.92
N ALA A 141 4.54 -7.07 -4.95
CA ALA A 141 4.63 -8.17 -5.90
C ALA A 141 4.23 -9.50 -5.26
N LEU A 142 4.71 -9.79 -4.05
CA LEU A 142 4.43 -11.02 -3.31
C LEU A 142 4.69 -10.84 -1.81
N VAL A 143 4.05 -11.67 -1.00
CA VAL A 143 4.39 -11.95 0.40
C VAL A 143 5.39 -13.11 0.39
N TYR A 144 6.54 -12.96 1.04
CA TYR A 144 7.52 -14.05 1.13
C TYR A 144 7.61 -14.69 2.52
N TRP A 145 7.09 -14.02 3.55
CA TRP A 145 7.11 -14.55 4.92
C TRP A 145 6.18 -13.79 5.88
N PRO A 146 5.56 -14.44 6.88
CA PRO A 146 5.29 -15.88 6.90
C PRO A 146 4.29 -16.25 5.80
N LEU A 147 4.37 -17.47 5.28
CA LEU A 147 3.38 -17.98 4.33
C LEU A 147 2.27 -18.71 5.06
N GLY A 148 1.07 -18.78 4.46
CA GLY A 148 -0.05 -19.54 5.01
C GLY A 148 -0.90 -18.79 6.03
N GLN A 149 -0.76 -17.47 6.15
CA GLN A 149 -1.78 -16.61 6.77
C GLN A 149 -2.82 -16.29 5.70
N ASP A 150 -3.67 -17.27 5.35
CA ASP A 150 -4.75 -17.12 4.34
C ASP A 150 -4.32 -16.69 2.91
N ASN A 151 -3.01 -16.60 2.66
CA ASN A 151 -2.40 -16.42 1.37
C ASN A 151 -1.26 -17.43 1.13
N ASN A 152 -0.96 -17.67 -0.14
CA ASN A 152 0.12 -18.58 -0.58
C ASN A 152 1.38 -17.81 -1.01
N GLY A 153 1.53 -16.56 -0.56
CA GLY A 153 2.58 -15.65 -1.00
C GLY A 153 2.20 -14.80 -2.21
N LEU A 154 1.20 -15.19 -3.00
CA LEU A 154 0.76 -14.40 -4.16
C LEU A 154 -0.37 -13.45 -3.76
N LEU A 155 -0.28 -12.20 -4.21
CA LEU A 155 -1.34 -11.22 -4.02
C LEU A 155 -2.48 -11.48 -5.02
N PRO A 156 -3.75 -11.32 -4.60
CA PRO A 156 -4.90 -11.63 -5.44
C PRO A 156 -4.93 -10.73 -6.69
N GLY A 157 -5.13 -11.36 -7.86
CA GLY A 157 -5.36 -10.65 -9.11
C GLY A 157 -6.79 -10.11 -9.17
N VAL A 158 -6.94 -8.78 -9.10
CA VAL A 158 -8.27 -8.13 -9.02
C VAL A 158 -8.62 -7.31 -10.27
N SER A 159 -7.90 -7.50 -11.37
CA SER A 159 -8.11 -6.73 -12.61
C SER A 159 -9.54 -6.86 -13.16
N SER A 160 -10.18 -8.02 -12.95
CA SER A 160 -11.57 -8.27 -13.36
C SER A 160 -12.59 -7.34 -12.68
N VAL A 161 -12.30 -6.87 -11.46
CA VAL A 161 -13.15 -5.91 -10.73
C VAL A 161 -13.32 -4.60 -11.50
N PHE A 162 -12.31 -4.24 -12.30
CA PHE A 162 -12.27 -3.01 -13.07
C PHE A 162 -12.54 -3.21 -14.57
N ALA A 163 -12.84 -4.43 -15.02
CA ALA A 163 -12.96 -4.76 -16.44
C ALA A 163 -14.05 -3.96 -17.16
N ASN A 164 -15.14 -3.64 -16.46
CA ASN A 164 -16.28 -2.90 -17.01
C ASN A 164 -16.19 -1.39 -16.75
N VAL A 165 -15.14 -0.91 -16.09
CA VAL A 165 -14.98 0.52 -15.80
C VAL A 165 -14.54 1.23 -17.08
N PRO A 166 -15.35 2.16 -17.62
CA PRO A 166 -15.00 2.85 -18.85
C PRO A 166 -13.77 3.76 -18.66
N ALA A 167 -13.20 4.19 -19.78
CA ALA A 167 -12.14 5.20 -19.78
C ALA A 167 -12.63 6.51 -19.10
N PRO A 168 -11.72 7.29 -18.50
CA PRO A 168 -12.04 8.59 -17.92
C PRO A 168 -12.85 9.47 -18.89
N THR A 169 -14.10 9.74 -18.55
CA THR A 169 -14.89 10.75 -19.26
C THR A 169 -14.51 12.09 -18.62
N GLY A 170 -13.84 12.99 -19.34
CA GLY A 170 -13.32 14.27 -18.83
C GLY A 170 -14.38 15.27 -18.31
N LYS A 171 -15.19 14.84 -17.35
CA LYS A 171 -16.35 15.53 -16.79
C LYS A 171 -16.02 16.14 -15.43
N VAL A 172 -16.80 17.16 -15.11
CA VAL A 172 -16.65 18.06 -13.96
C VAL A 172 -16.99 17.34 -12.66
N GLY A 173 -16.07 17.41 -11.72
CA GLY A 173 -16.20 16.85 -10.37
C GLY A 173 -15.39 17.69 -9.37
N SER A 174 -15.68 17.55 -8.09
CA SER A 174 -14.82 18.15 -7.07
C SER A 174 -13.42 17.53 -7.19
N VAL A 175 -12.37 18.34 -7.16
CA VAL A 175 -11.01 17.83 -7.36
C VAL A 175 -10.56 17.08 -6.10
N CYS A 176 -9.96 15.90 -6.28
CA CYS A 176 -9.28 15.18 -5.21
C CYS A 176 -8.15 16.03 -4.67
N GLN A 177 -8.14 16.28 -3.37
CA GLN A 177 -7.10 17.08 -2.75
C GLN A 177 -5.77 16.36 -2.87
N VAL A 178 -4.69 17.14 -3.04
CA VAL A 178 -3.33 16.63 -3.16
C VAL A 178 -2.48 17.41 -2.17
N ILE A 179 -1.86 16.71 -1.24
CA ILE A 179 -1.00 17.29 -0.21
C ILE A 179 0.38 16.65 -0.26
N ASN A 180 1.42 17.38 0.16
CA ASN A 180 2.78 16.87 0.33
C ASN A 180 3.31 16.07 -0.88
N ALA A 181 3.10 16.61 -2.08
CA ALA A 181 3.71 16.09 -3.30
C ALA A 181 5.23 16.22 -3.24
N ARG A 182 5.94 15.12 -3.48
CA ARG A 182 7.40 15.15 -3.57
C ARG A 182 7.83 15.91 -4.84
N PRO A 183 8.98 16.60 -4.83
CA PRO A 183 9.55 17.08 -6.08
C PRO A 183 9.75 15.88 -7.02
N ALA A 184 9.34 16.00 -8.29
CA ALA A 184 9.57 14.99 -9.30
C ALA A 184 11.09 14.87 -9.60
N THR A 185 11.85 14.24 -8.72
CA THR A 185 13.27 13.97 -8.96
C THR A 185 13.42 12.65 -9.71
N LEU A 186 14.02 12.73 -10.90
CA LEU A 186 14.60 11.60 -11.62
C LEU A 186 15.79 11.07 -10.80
N GLY A 187 15.55 10.22 -9.82
CA GLY A 187 16.62 9.63 -9.01
C GLY A 187 16.14 8.42 -8.22
N PRO A 188 17.02 7.46 -7.93
CA PRO A 188 16.63 6.27 -7.18
C PRO A 188 16.19 6.73 -5.80
N ALA A 189 14.94 6.43 -5.44
CA ALA A 189 14.41 6.65 -4.11
C ALA A 189 15.44 6.12 -3.10
N THR A 190 16.08 7.02 -2.36
CA THR A 190 16.89 6.65 -1.22
C THR A 190 16.03 5.76 -0.35
N PRO A 191 16.51 4.58 0.08
CA PRO A 191 15.73 3.72 0.95
C PRO A 191 15.33 4.55 2.17
N HIS A 192 14.01 4.71 2.34
CA HIS A 192 13.50 5.28 3.58
C HIS A 192 14.02 4.40 4.72
N PRO A 193 14.60 5.00 5.78
CA PRO A 193 15.00 4.22 6.94
C PRO A 193 13.77 3.46 7.42
N ALA A 194 13.92 2.15 7.62
CA ALA A 194 12.86 1.33 8.18
C ALA A 194 12.27 2.06 9.40
N SER A 195 10.94 2.12 9.46
CA SER A 195 10.20 2.73 10.58
C SER A 195 10.86 2.32 11.89
N PRO A 196 11.27 3.28 12.76
CA PRO A 196 11.86 2.94 14.04
C PRO A 196 10.77 2.33 14.91
N ASN A 197 10.75 0.99 14.99
CA ASN A 197 9.90 0.28 15.93
C ASN A 197 10.26 0.72 17.36
N ASN A 198 9.29 1.31 18.05
CA ASN A 198 9.29 1.35 19.50
C ASN A 198 9.39 -0.07 20.03
N GLY A 199 10.34 -0.26 20.94
CA GLY A 199 10.83 -1.56 21.34
C GLY A 199 9.76 -2.48 21.93
N VAL A 200 9.75 -3.69 21.41
CA VAL A 200 9.54 -4.89 22.20
C VAL A 200 10.50 -5.94 21.65
N ASP A 201 11.53 -6.21 22.44
CA ASP A 201 12.54 -7.21 22.18
C ASP A 201 12.02 -8.54 22.75
N MET A 202 11.76 -9.51 21.87
CA MET A 202 11.65 -10.91 22.28
C MET A 202 12.23 -11.81 21.19
N ASN A 203 13.42 -12.34 21.51
CA ASN A 203 14.10 -13.45 20.86
C ASN A 203 13.16 -14.53 20.30
N MET A 204 13.30 -14.85 19.02
CA MET A 204 13.27 -16.23 18.55
C MET A 204 14.24 -16.39 17.37
N LEU A 205 15.45 -16.86 17.68
CA LEU A 205 16.25 -17.63 16.73
C LEU A 205 16.73 -18.90 17.42
N PHE A 206 16.49 -20.01 16.73
CA PHE A 206 16.84 -21.38 17.03
C PHE A 206 18.17 -21.60 17.76
N ALA A 207 18.14 -22.36 18.85
CA ALA A 207 19.23 -23.24 19.26
C ALA A 207 18.71 -24.33 20.21
N VAL A 208 18.44 -25.52 19.68
CA VAL A 208 18.42 -26.75 20.47
C VAL A 208 19.85 -27.24 20.53
N LEU A 209 20.45 -27.25 21.72
CA LEU A 209 21.32 -28.32 22.28
C LEU A 209 22.13 -27.81 23.50
N MET A 210 21.85 -28.44 24.65
CA MET A 210 22.72 -28.70 25.81
C MET A 210 22.86 -27.63 26.92
N PRO A 211 23.02 -28.07 28.19
CA PRO A 211 22.78 -27.26 29.38
C PRO A 211 24.06 -26.74 30.05
N GLY A 212 23.94 -25.62 30.77
CA GLY A 212 24.80 -25.35 31.93
C GLY A 212 25.39 -23.94 32.03
N VAL A 213 25.13 -23.35 33.21
CA VAL A 213 25.97 -22.39 33.94
C VAL A 213 25.86 -20.90 33.55
N PHE A 214 25.23 -20.17 34.47
CA PHE A 214 25.31 -18.71 34.64
C PHE A 214 26.76 -18.21 34.71
N VAL A 215 27.06 -17.07 34.08
CA VAL A 215 27.78 -15.90 34.65
C VAL A 215 27.66 -14.73 33.66
N GLY A 216 27.22 -13.56 34.13
CA GLY A 216 27.16 -12.35 33.31
C GLY A 216 28.47 -11.58 33.27
N VAL A 217 28.75 -10.89 32.16
CA VAL A 217 29.64 -9.72 32.08
C VAL A 217 29.16 -8.80 30.95
N ARG A 218 29.18 -7.48 31.23
CA ARG A 218 28.81 -6.36 30.35
C ARG A 218 30.06 -5.64 29.83
N ARG A 219 29.92 -4.93 28.69
CA ARG A 219 30.80 -3.90 28.06
C ARG A 219 32.02 -4.42 27.26
N ARG A 220 32.51 -3.77 26.18
CA ARG A 220 32.30 -2.42 25.59
C ARG A 220 32.84 -2.42 24.14
N ARG A 221 32.31 -1.48 23.33
CA ARG A 221 32.87 -0.81 22.12
C ARG A 221 34.28 -1.22 21.64
N LYS A 222 34.41 -1.35 20.32
CA LYS A 222 35.11 -0.34 19.50
C LYS A 222 34.20 0.09 18.36
#